data_AF-A0A3E0U419-F1
#
_entry.id   AF-A0A3E0U419-F1
#
_cell.length_a   1.000
_cell.length_b   1.000
_cell.length_c   1.000
_cell.angle_alpha   90.00
_cell.angle_beta   90.00
_cell.angle_gamma   90.00
#
_symmetry.space_group_name_H-M   'P 1'
#
loop_
_entity.id
_entity.type
_entity.pdbx_description
1 polymer ?
#
loop_
_entity_poly.entity_id
_entity_poly.type
_entity_poly.pdbx_seq_one_letter_code
_entity_poly.pdbx_strand_id
1 'polypeptide(L)'
;MTLAWQNRLIYLLAFCSGFSIMGVELLGGRILAPFFGSSVHIWGSIITVFMLSLSIGYLYGGKLSTQNANLTRYGMIFIVAGILVLPIALWANPIMETIFVAIEDSRYGSLAAASALFLLPTIVLGMISPYSVRLLVTSKEQSGQVAGILYFVSTLGSAMGTIFTSFYFVLWFEVNTIIVSYSALLVVLGATAITFQKLASQTQLATTEEVAHEN
;
A
#
# COMPACT_ATOMS: atom_id res chain seq x y z
N MET A 1 5.69 2.94 27.39
CA MET A 1 4.29 2.77 26.91
C MET A 1 4.15 3.10 25.42
N THR A 2 4.78 4.17 24.91
CA THR A 2 4.72 4.64 23.51
C THR A 2 5.18 3.61 22.45
N LEU A 3 6.30 2.90 22.68
CA LEU A 3 6.83 1.89 21.74
C LEU A 3 5.88 0.72 21.46
N ALA A 4 5.19 0.21 22.49
CA ALA A 4 4.25 -0.91 22.32
C ALA A 4 3.00 -0.51 21.53
N TRP A 5 2.57 0.75 21.62
CA TRP A 5 1.48 1.30 20.81
C TRP A 5 1.93 1.56 19.37
N GLN A 6 3.15 2.07 19.18
CA GLN A 6 3.75 2.26 17.86
C GLN A 6 3.87 0.93 17.10
N ASN A 7 4.35 -0.13 17.75
CA ASN A 7 4.49 -1.43 17.09
C ASN A 7 3.13 -2.00 16.66
N ARG A 8 2.10 -1.90 17.52
CA ARG A 8 0.74 -2.31 17.18
C ARG A 8 0.18 -1.52 16.00
N LEU A 9 0.43 -0.21 15.95
CA LEU A 9 0.04 0.63 14.82
C LEU A 9 0.74 0.20 13.52
N ILE A 10 2.04 -0.10 13.56
CA ILE A 10 2.78 -0.57 12.37
C ILE A 10 2.21 -1.90 11.86
N TYR A 11 1.89 -2.84 12.75
CA TYR A 11 1.23 -4.10 12.35
C TYR A 11 -0.16 -3.87 11.74
N LEU A 12 -0.96 -2.97 12.32
CA LEU A 12 -2.26 -2.60 11.74
C LEU A 12 -2.09 -1.98 10.34
N LEU A 13 -1.11 -1.09 10.18
CA LEU A 13 -0.78 -0.45 8.91
C LEU A 13 -0.34 -1.49 7.87
N ALA A 14 0.48 -2.47 8.25
CA ALA A 14 0.91 -3.56 7.38
C ALA A 14 -0.25 -4.48 6.96
N PHE A 15 -1.17 -4.78 7.89
CA PHE A 15 -2.40 -5.50 7.58
C PHE A 15 -3.23 -4.75 6.53
N CYS A 16 -3.50 -3.46 6.78
CA CYS A 16 -4.31 -2.64 5.88
C CYS A 16 -3.64 -2.38 4.53
N SER A 17 -2.31 -2.30 4.48
CA SER A 17 -1.58 -2.20 3.21
C SER A 17 -1.72 -3.48 2.40
N GLY A 18 -1.55 -4.65 3.01
CA GLY A 18 -1.76 -5.93 2.34
C GLY A 18 -3.19 -6.07 1.83
N PHE A 19 -4.17 -5.70 2.66
CA PHE A 19 -5.59 -5.66 2.33
C PHE A 19 -5.87 -4.76 1.10
N SER A 20 -5.25 -3.59 1.05
CA SER A 20 -5.44 -2.62 -0.05
C SER A 20 -4.74 -3.05 -1.34
N ILE A 21 -3.50 -3.55 -1.25
CA ILE A 21 -2.72 -4.01 -2.42
C ILE A 21 -3.50 -5.09 -3.17
N MET A 22 -3.93 -6.15 -2.46
CA MET A 22 -4.64 -7.25 -3.11
C MET A 22 -6.05 -6.85 -3.57
N GLY A 23 -6.72 -5.97 -2.82
CA GLY A 23 -8.02 -5.45 -3.22
C GLY A 23 -7.94 -4.70 -4.55
N VAL A 24 -6.98 -3.79 -4.70
CA VAL A 24 -6.74 -3.05 -5.95
C VAL A 24 -6.33 -4.00 -7.09
N GLU A 25 -5.46 -4.99 -6.82
CA GLU A 25 -5.03 -5.98 -7.81
C GLU A 25 -6.22 -6.74 -8.42
N LEU A 26 -7.13 -7.24 -7.59
CA LEU A 26 -8.32 -7.97 -8.05
C LEU A 26 -9.29 -7.09 -8.84
N LEU A 27 -9.44 -5.84 -8.43
CA LEU A 27 -10.26 -4.88 -9.17
C LEU A 27 -9.65 -4.58 -10.54
N GLY A 28 -8.33 -4.67 -10.70
CA GLY A 28 -7.65 -4.56 -11.99
C GLY A 28 -8.24 -5.50 -13.04
N GLY A 29 -8.55 -6.75 -12.67
CA GLY A 29 -9.19 -7.70 -13.58
C GLY A 29 -10.55 -7.20 -14.09
N ARG A 30 -11.35 -6.59 -13.22
CA ARG A 30 -12.65 -6.01 -13.59
C ARG A 30 -12.53 -4.72 -14.39
N ILE A 31 -11.51 -3.91 -14.13
CA ILE A 31 -11.26 -2.66 -14.87
C ILE A 31 -10.80 -2.97 -16.29
N LEU A 32 -9.94 -3.98 -16.46
CA LEU A 32 -9.40 -4.34 -17.78
C LEU A 32 -10.38 -5.18 -18.62
N ALA A 33 -11.31 -5.90 -17.98
CA ALA A 33 -12.15 -6.88 -18.67
C ALA A 33 -13.05 -6.33 -19.79
N PRO A 34 -13.69 -5.15 -19.65
CA PRO A 34 -14.52 -4.60 -20.71
C PRO A 34 -13.77 -4.30 -22.02
N PHE A 35 -12.46 -4.10 -21.96
CA PHE A 35 -11.63 -3.75 -23.11
C PHE A 35 -10.89 -4.96 -23.68
N PHE A 36 -10.28 -5.77 -22.83
CA PHE A 36 -9.37 -6.83 -23.26
C PHE A 36 -9.93 -8.26 -23.08
N GLY A 37 -11.09 -8.41 -22.44
CA GLY A 37 -11.75 -9.70 -22.16
C GLY A 37 -11.38 -10.29 -20.80
N SER A 38 -11.36 -11.62 -20.66
CA SER A 38 -11.00 -12.29 -19.39
C SER A 38 -9.98 -13.42 -19.60
N SER A 39 -9.06 -13.22 -20.54
CA SER A 39 -8.06 -14.23 -20.91
C SER A 39 -6.94 -14.36 -19.88
N VAL A 40 -6.17 -15.45 -19.98
CA VAL A 40 -4.96 -15.69 -19.17
C VAL A 40 -3.94 -14.55 -19.34
N HIS A 41 -3.95 -13.86 -20.48
CA HIS A 41 -3.05 -12.75 -20.75
C HIS A 41 -3.29 -11.56 -19.83
N ILE A 42 -4.54 -11.27 -19.47
CA ILE A 42 -4.90 -10.11 -18.64
C ILE A 42 -4.46 -10.33 -17.20
N TRP A 43 -4.78 -11.50 -16.65
CA TRP A 43 -4.30 -11.88 -15.33
C TRP A 43 -2.77 -11.97 -15.29
N GLY A 44 -2.15 -12.52 -16.34
CA GLY A 44 -0.70 -12.53 -16.48
C GLY A 44 -0.10 -11.13 -16.48
N SER A 45 -0.70 -10.17 -17.19
CA SER A 45 -0.30 -8.76 -17.22
C SER A 45 -0.43 -8.09 -15.86
N ILE A 46 -1.57 -8.24 -15.20
CA ILE A 46 -1.83 -7.65 -13.87
C ILE A 46 -0.81 -8.18 -12.86
N ILE A 47 -0.69 -9.50 -12.73
CA ILE A 47 0.23 -10.13 -11.78
C ILE A 47 1.67 -9.70 -12.07
N THR A 48 2.07 -9.69 -13.34
CA THR A 48 3.43 -9.26 -13.74
C THR A 48 3.72 -7.83 -13.31
N VAL A 49 2.80 -6.90 -13.59
CA VAL A 49 2.96 -5.49 -13.21
C VAL A 49 3.00 -5.34 -11.70
N PHE A 50 2.11 -6.01 -10.95
CA PHE A 50 2.09 -5.95 -9.50
C PHE A 50 3.38 -6.53 -8.89
N MET A 51 3.81 -7.72 -9.30
CA MET A 51 5.03 -8.34 -8.78
C MET A 51 6.28 -7.49 -9.10
N LEU A 52 6.40 -6.98 -10.33
CA LEU A 52 7.53 -6.13 -10.71
C LEU A 52 7.53 -4.81 -9.93
N SER A 53 6.37 -4.17 -9.82
CA SER A 53 6.20 -2.91 -9.08
C SER A 53 6.48 -3.07 -7.60
N LEU A 54 5.98 -4.15 -6.97
CA LEU A 54 6.28 -4.49 -5.58
C LEU A 54 7.78 -4.74 -5.38
N SER A 55 8.43 -5.48 -6.29
CA SER A 55 9.88 -5.72 -6.23
C SER A 55 10.69 -4.42 -6.25
N ILE A 56 10.34 -3.50 -7.17
CA ILE A 56 10.93 -2.17 -7.24
C ILE A 56 10.66 -1.37 -5.96
N GLY A 57 9.42 -1.43 -5.46
CA GLY A 57 9.01 -0.83 -4.19
C GLY A 57 9.80 -1.37 -3.00
N TYR A 58 10.07 -2.67 -2.94
CA TYR A 58 10.87 -3.30 -1.89
C TYR A 58 12.29 -2.76 -1.88
N LEU A 59 12.90 -2.60 -3.06
CA LEU A 59 14.24 -2.05 -3.19
C LEU A 59 14.30 -0.58 -2.71
N TYR A 60 13.41 0.27 -3.21
CA TYR A 60 13.40 1.69 -2.83
C TYR A 60 12.95 1.92 -1.39
N GLY A 61 11.96 1.16 -0.90
CA GLY A 61 11.50 1.21 0.48
C GLY A 61 12.58 0.77 1.46
N GLY A 62 13.29 -0.31 1.14
CA GLY A 62 14.45 -0.77 1.91
C GLY A 62 15.54 0.30 1.98
N LYS A 63 15.91 0.89 0.84
CA LYS A 63 16.90 1.98 0.78
C LYS A 63 16.44 3.24 1.52
N LEU A 64 15.17 3.62 1.42
CA LEU A 64 14.63 4.80 2.11
C LEU A 64 14.61 4.59 3.64
N SER A 65 14.36 3.36 4.07
CA SER A 65 14.30 3.00 5.49
C SER A 65 15.66 3.13 6.22
N THR A 66 16.78 3.07 5.50
CA THR A 66 18.10 3.26 6.14
C THR A 66 18.40 4.72 6.49
N GLN A 67 17.67 5.68 5.91
CA GLN A 67 17.87 7.11 6.11
C GLN A 67 16.91 7.63 7.20
N ASN A 68 17.27 7.48 8.48
CA ASN A 68 16.49 7.98 9.62
C ASN A 68 15.01 7.59 9.57
N ALA A 69 14.75 6.27 9.61
CA ALA A 69 13.40 5.73 9.62
C ALA A 69 12.56 6.36 10.73
N ASN A 70 11.40 6.90 10.38
CA ASN A 70 10.44 7.46 11.32
C ASN A 70 9.01 7.29 10.82
N LEU A 71 8.06 7.39 11.74
CA LEU A 71 6.66 7.14 11.44
C LEU A 71 6.04 8.23 10.55
N THR A 72 6.59 9.46 10.52
CA THR A 72 6.15 10.52 9.60
C THR A 72 6.43 10.16 8.15
N ARG A 73 7.65 9.72 7.83
CA ARG A 73 8.03 9.26 6.49
C ARG A 73 7.22 8.04 6.07
N TYR A 74 7.00 7.11 7.00
CA TYR A 74 6.12 5.97 6.79
C TYR A 74 4.69 6.39 6.44
N GLY A 75 4.11 7.33 7.20
CA GLY A 75 2.78 7.87 6.90
C GLY A 75 2.71 8.62 5.57
N MET A 76 3.78 9.32 5.16
CA MET A 76 3.85 9.94 3.83
C MET A 76 3.81 8.92 2.70
N ILE A 77 4.43 7.75 2.84
CA ILE A 77 4.33 6.65 1.86
C ILE A 77 2.87 6.23 1.68
N PHE A 78 2.11 6.10 2.77
CA PHE A 78 0.68 5.77 2.73
C PHE A 78 -0.16 6.86 2.04
N ILE A 79 0.08 8.13 2.36
CA ILE A 79 -0.65 9.25 1.73
C ILE A 79 -0.36 9.29 0.23
N VAL A 80 0.91 9.20 -0.16
CA VAL A 80 1.31 9.19 -1.58
C VAL A 80 0.71 8.00 -2.30
N ALA A 81 0.74 6.80 -1.71
CA ALA A 81 0.09 5.62 -2.26
C ALA A 81 -1.42 5.85 -2.46
N GLY A 82 -2.12 6.37 -1.46
CA GLY A 82 -3.56 6.66 -1.55
C GLY A 82 -3.88 7.68 -2.65
N ILE A 83 -3.09 8.75 -2.75
CA ILE A 83 -3.23 9.75 -3.83
C ILE A 83 -2.99 9.13 -5.20
N LEU A 84 -2.00 8.25 -5.35
CA LEU A 84 -1.70 7.59 -6.63
C LEU A 84 -2.71 6.50 -7.02
N VAL A 85 -3.43 5.93 -6.05
CA VAL A 85 -4.55 5.01 -6.32
C VAL A 85 -5.79 5.74 -6.82
N LEU A 86 -6.02 6.98 -6.36
CA LEU A 86 -7.21 7.76 -6.73
C LEU A 86 -7.40 7.94 -8.25
N PRO A 87 -6.34 8.24 -9.05
CA PRO A 87 -6.42 8.30 -10.50
C PRO A 87 -7.05 7.09 -11.18
N ILE A 88 -6.91 5.90 -10.60
CA ILE A 88 -7.49 4.67 -11.16
C ILE A 88 -9.02 4.80 -11.23
N ALA A 89 -9.68 5.34 -10.20
CA ALA A 89 -11.13 5.51 -10.19
C ALA A 89 -11.62 6.61 -11.14
N LEU A 90 -10.80 7.65 -11.36
CA LEU A 90 -11.21 8.85 -12.10
C LEU A 90 -10.87 8.78 -13.59
N TRP A 91 -9.75 8.15 -13.95
CA TRP A 91 -9.19 8.17 -15.30
C TRP A 91 -8.95 6.78 -15.91
N ALA A 92 -9.36 5.68 -15.27
CA ALA A 92 -9.21 4.36 -15.88
C ALA A 92 -9.86 4.26 -17.26
N ASN A 93 -11.12 4.66 -17.42
CA ASN A 93 -11.83 4.57 -18.71
C ASN A 93 -11.10 5.29 -19.86
N PRO A 94 -10.76 6.59 -19.78
CA PRO A 94 -10.10 7.27 -20.89
C PRO A 94 -8.68 6.74 -21.18
N ILE A 95 -7.94 6.31 -20.15
CA ILE A 95 -6.63 5.66 -20.32
C ILE A 95 -6.80 4.33 -21.06
N MET A 96 -7.75 3.51 -20.64
CA MET A 96 -8.04 2.22 -21.22
C MET A 96 -8.50 2.34 -22.67
N GLU A 97 -9.39 3.27 -22.98
CA GLU A 97 -9.87 3.53 -24.35
C GLU A 97 -8.72 3.95 -25.27
N THR A 98 -7.87 4.87 -24.82
CA THR A 98 -6.69 5.32 -25.58
C THR A 98 -5.75 4.16 -25.90
N ILE A 99 -5.48 3.29 -24.91
CA ILE A 99 -4.59 2.14 -25.08
C ILE A 99 -5.22 1.07 -25.97
N PHE A 100 -6.52 0.81 -25.80
CA PHE A 100 -7.25 -0.17 -26.59
C PHE A 100 -7.27 0.19 -28.08
N VAL A 101 -7.44 1.47 -28.41
CA VAL A 101 -7.36 1.96 -29.80
C VAL A 101 -5.93 1.89 -30.34
N ALA A 102 -4.92 2.14 -29.50
CA ALA A 102 -3.53 2.16 -29.93
C ALA A 102 -2.89 0.75 -30.07
N ILE A 103 -3.40 -0.25 -29.34
CA ILE A 103 -2.82 -1.59 -29.27
C ILE A 103 -3.93 -2.65 -29.43
N GLU A 104 -4.08 -3.15 -30.65
CA GLU A 104 -5.10 -4.16 -31.00
C GLU A 104 -4.86 -5.52 -30.31
N ASP A 105 -3.59 -5.91 -30.11
CA ASP A 105 -3.26 -7.19 -29.48
C ASP A 105 -3.49 -7.11 -27.95
N SER A 106 -4.49 -7.86 -27.47
CA SER A 106 -4.88 -7.96 -26.06
C SER A 106 -3.72 -8.28 -25.11
N ARG A 107 -2.69 -9.02 -25.55
CA ARG A 107 -1.52 -9.34 -24.73
C ARG A 107 -0.73 -8.09 -24.38
N TYR A 108 -0.40 -7.28 -25.38
CA TYR A 108 0.38 -6.06 -25.19
C TYR A 108 -0.49 -4.92 -24.67
N GLY A 109 -1.75 -4.83 -25.11
CA GLY A 109 -2.72 -3.83 -24.66
C GLY A 109 -3.01 -3.96 -23.17
N SER A 110 -3.30 -5.17 -22.69
CA SER A 110 -3.53 -5.41 -21.25
C SER A 110 -2.29 -5.14 -20.40
N LEU A 111 -1.08 -5.45 -20.91
CA LEU A 111 0.17 -5.16 -20.21
C LEU A 111 0.43 -3.66 -20.10
N ALA A 112 0.24 -2.93 -21.20
CA ALA A 112 0.38 -1.47 -21.24
C ALA A 112 -0.65 -0.80 -20.32
N ALA A 113 -1.90 -1.24 -20.36
CA ALA A 113 -2.97 -0.75 -19.50
C ALA A 113 -2.70 -0.99 -18.02
N ALA A 114 -2.34 -2.23 -17.64
CA ALA A 114 -1.99 -2.56 -16.27
C ALA A 114 -0.79 -1.72 -15.80
N SER A 115 0.21 -1.54 -16.66
CA SER A 115 1.38 -0.72 -16.34
C SER A 115 1.01 0.75 -16.12
N ALA A 116 0.18 1.32 -17.00
CA ALA A 116 -0.24 2.71 -16.90
C ALA A 116 -1.06 2.99 -15.62
N LEU A 117 -1.91 2.05 -15.21
CA LEU A 117 -2.80 2.24 -14.06
C LEU A 117 -2.15 1.86 -12.73
N PHE A 118 -1.40 0.76 -12.68
CA PHE A 118 -1.01 0.13 -11.41
C PHE A 118 0.47 0.25 -11.07
N LEU A 119 1.34 0.54 -12.03
CA LEU A 119 2.80 0.50 -11.78
C LEU A 119 3.23 1.48 -10.69
N LEU A 120 2.90 2.76 -10.85
CA LEU A 120 3.30 3.81 -9.91
C LEU A 120 2.69 3.64 -8.51
N PRO A 121 1.37 3.46 -8.32
CA PRO A 121 0.81 3.25 -6.98
C PRO A 121 1.35 1.99 -6.31
N THR A 122 1.53 0.90 -7.07
CA THR A 122 2.01 -0.37 -6.51
C THR A 122 3.49 -0.31 -6.12
N ILE A 123 4.33 0.47 -6.83
CA ILE A 123 5.71 0.74 -6.38
C ILE A 123 5.70 1.39 -4.99
N VAL A 124 4.88 2.42 -4.79
CA VAL A 124 4.83 3.13 -3.50
C VAL A 124 4.26 2.23 -2.40
N LEU A 125 3.21 1.45 -2.70
CA LEU A 125 2.68 0.45 -1.77
C LEU A 125 3.72 -0.61 -1.39
N GLY A 126 4.55 -1.04 -2.34
CA GLY A 126 5.64 -1.99 -2.10
C GLY A 126 6.66 -1.48 -1.08
N MET A 127 6.86 -0.16 -0.97
CA MET A 127 7.82 0.41 -0.02
C MET A 127 7.44 0.15 1.45
N ILE A 128 6.17 -0.10 1.74
CA ILE A 128 5.60 -0.20 3.09
C ILE A 128 6.23 -1.36 3.88
N SER A 129 6.40 -2.52 3.26
CA SER A 129 6.85 -3.74 3.93
C SER A 129 8.28 -3.63 4.49
N PRO A 130 9.33 -3.35 3.70
CA PRO A 130 10.69 -3.21 4.23
C PRO A 130 10.82 -2.02 5.19
N TYR A 131 10.05 -0.94 4.99
CA TYR A 131 10.03 0.20 5.90
C TYR A 131 9.46 -0.18 7.27
N SER A 132 8.40 -1.00 7.30
CA SER A 132 7.80 -1.52 8.53
C SER A 132 8.77 -2.40 9.30
N VAL A 133 9.48 -3.31 8.61
CA VAL A 133 10.54 -4.12 9.24
C VAL A 133 11.56 -3.21 9.92
N ARG A 134 12.03 -2.18 9.22
CA ARG A 134 13.04 -1.26 9.77
C ARG A 134 12.54 -0.48 11.00
N LEU A 135 11.27 -0.10 11.05
CA LEU A 135 10.68 0.59 12.20
C LEU A 135 10.48 -0.33 13.42
N LEU A 136 10.26 -1.63 13.20
CA LEU A 136 10.00 -2.60 14.27
C LEU A 136 11.28 -3.25 14.82
N VAL A 137 12.31 -3.42 13.99
CA VAL A 137 13.55 -4.10 14.38
C VAL A 137 14.38 -3.21 15.30
N THR A 138 14.50 -3.61 16.57
CA THR A 138 15.29 -2.90 17.59
C THR A 138 16.68 -3.53 17.79
N SER A 139 16.83 -4.84 17.56
CA SER A 139 18.12 -5.56 17.62
C SER A 139 18.29 -6.46 16.40
N LYS A 140 19.53 -6.72 15.98
CA LYS A 140 19.81 -7.52 14.78
C LYS A 140 19.37 -8.98 14.94
N GLU A 141 19.45 -9.49 16.17
CA GLU A 141 19.14 -10.88 16.54
C GLU A 141 17.65 -11.20 16.37
N GLN A 142 16.77 -10.21 16.54
CA GLN A 142 15.31 -10.38 16.40
C GLN A 142 14.77 -10.03 15.01
N SER A 143 15.65 -9.63 14.07
CA SER A 143 15.24 -9.13 12.75
C SER A 143 14.41 -10.13 11.95
N GLY A 144 14.79 -11.41 11.96
CA GLY A 144 14.06 -12.48 11.29
C GLY A 144 12.67 -12.73 11.88
N GLN A 145 12.54 -12.76 13.21
CA GLN A 145 11.26 -12.97 13.89
C GLN A 145 10.28 -11.82 13.62
N VAL A 146 10.75 -10.58 13.72
CA VAL A 146 9.95 -9.38 13.44
C VAL A 146 9.47 -9.37 11.98
N ALA A 147 10.36 -9.66 11.04
CA ALA A 147 9.99 -9.77 9.63
C ALA A 147 8.95 -10.89 9.39
N GLY A 148 9.11 -12.04 10.05
CA GLY A 148 8.15 -13.14 9.97
C GLY A 148 6.75 -12.77 10.46
N ILE A 149 6.64 -12.12 11.64
CA ILE A 149 5.35 -11.64 12.18
C ILE A 149 4.74 -10.59 11.24
N LEU A 150 5.55 -9.66 10.74
CA LEU A 150 5.08 -8.64 9.81
C LEU A 150 4.52 -9.27 8.52
N TYR A 151 5.23 -10.23 7.94
CA TYR A 151 4.75 -10.94 6.75
C TYR A 151 3.49 -11.74 7.03
N PHE A 152 3.37 -12.39 8.19
CA PHE A 152 2.14 -13.05 8.59
C PHE A 152 0.96 -12.06 8.63
N VAL A 153 1.12 -10.93 9.32
CA VAL A 153 0.07 -9.91 9.46
C VAL A 153 -0.30 -9.29 8.10
N SER A 154 0.69 -8.94 7.29
CA SER A 154 0.46 -8.40 5.94
C SER A 154 -0.24 -9.42 5.03
N THR A 155 0.18 -10.68 5.08
CA THR A 155 -0.41 -11.75 4.24
C THR A 155 -1.83 -12.08 4.67
N LEU A 156 -2.11 -12.05 5.97
CA LEU A 156 -3.48 -12.18 6.49
C LEU A 156 -4.36 -11.02 6.01
N GLY A 157 -3.83 -9.80 6.04
CA GLY A 157 -4.48 -8.62 5.46
C GLY A 157 -4.76 -8.79 3.96
N SER A 158 -3.77 -9.25 3.20
CA SER A 158 -3.89 -9.60 1.78
C SER A 158 -4.99 -10.64 1.52
N ALA A 159 -5.03 -11.74 2.28
CA ALA A 159 -6.05 -12.77 2.16
C ALA A 159 -7.46 -12.22 2.44
N MET A 160 -7.61 -11.43 3.50
CA MET A 160 -8.88 -10.76 3.81
C MET A 160 -9.25 -9.75 2.73
N GLY A 161 -8.30 -8.94 2.24
CA GLY A 161 -8.52 -8.00 1.14
C GLY A 161 -9.04 -8.70 -0.09
N THR A 162 -8.43 -9.82 -0.46
CA THR A 162 -8.87 -10.66 -1.57
C THR A 162 -10.30 -11.13 -1.40
N ILE A 163 -10.62 -11.75 -0.26
CA ILE A 163 -11.96 -12.31 0.02
C ILE A 163 -13.00 -11.19 0.06
N PHE A 164 -12.78 -10.14 0.86
CA PHE A 164 -13.74 -9.05 1.00
C PHE A 164 -13.99 -8.33 -0.32
N THR A 165 -12.94 -8.07 -1.10
CA THR A 165 -13.10 -7.41 -2.40
C THR A 165 -13.90 -8.27 -3.36
N SER A 166 -13.45 -9.51 -3.58
CA SER A 166 -14.00 -10.36 -4.64
C SER A 166 -15.37 -10.96 -4.32
N PHE A 167 -15.67 -11.22 -3.04
CA PHE A 167 -16.93 -11.85 -2.62
C PHE A 167 -17.98 -10.85 -2.14
N TYR A 168 -17.59 -9.71 -1.56
CA TYR A 168 -18.54 -8.82 -0.88
C TYR A 168 -18.57 -7.43 -1.50
N PHE A 169 -17.45 -6.71 -1.52
CA PHE A 169 -17.44 -5.30 -1.95
C PHE A 169 -17.91 -5.14 -3.39
N VAL A 170 -17.43 -6.02 -4.26
CA VAL A 170 -17.80 -6.03 -5.67
C VAL A 170 -19.27 -6.37 -5.93
N LEU A 171 -19.96 -7.01 -4.97
CA LEU A 171 -21.41 -7.26 -5.05
C LEU A 171 -22.22 -6.05 -4.55
N TRP A 172 -21.69 -5.31 -3.58
CA TRP A 172 -22.41 -4.22 -2.91
C TRP A 172 -22.11 -2.84 -3.48
N PHE A 173 -20.95 -2.66 -4.11
CA PHE A 173 -20.44 -1.36 -4.54
C PHE A 173 -19.89 -1.41 -5.97
N GLU A 174 -19.90 -0.25 -6.62
CA GLU A 174 -19.22 -0.05 -7.89
C GLU A 174 -17.70 -0.06 -7.72
N VAL A 175 -16.98 -0.48 -8.76
CA VAL A 175 -15.51 -0.57 -8.77
C VAL A 175 -14.86 0.76 -8.37
N ASN A 176 -15.35 1.88 -8.90
CA ASN A 176 -14.82 3.21 -8.58
C ASN A 176 -14.97 3.54 -7.10
N THR A 177 -16.12 3.24 -6.49
CA THR A 177 -16.37 3.45 -5.06
C THR A 177 -15.40 2.64 -4.20
N ILE A 178 -15.10 1.40 -4.59
CA ILE A 178 -14.16 0.54 -3.85
C ILE A 178 -12.73 1.10 -3.97
N ILE A 179 -12.30 1.51 -5.15
CA ILE A 179 -10.98 2.13 -5.36
C ILE A 179 -10.84 3.44 -4.57
N VAL A 180 -11.85 4.31 -4.59
CA VAL A 180 -11.87 5.55 -3.78
C VAL A 180 -11.81 5.22 -2.29
N SER A 181 -12.48 4.15 -1.85
CA SER A 181 -12.44 3.69 -0.46
C SER A 181 -11.04 3.22 -0.05
N TYR A 182 -10.34 2.48 -0.93
CA TYR A 182 -8.93 2.10 -0.70
C TYR A 182 -8.00 3.32 -0.64
N SER A 183 -8.17 4.26 -1.56
CA SER A 183 -7.44 5.53 -1.55
C SER A 183 -7.64 6.28 -0.24
N ALA A 184 -8.89 6.47 0.18
CA ALA A 184 -9.24 7.14 1.43
C ALA A 184 -8.67 6.41 2.66
N LEU A 185 -8.79 5.08 2.71
CA LEU A 185 -8.22 4.25 3.76
C LEU A 185 -6.71 4.50 3.90
N LEU A 186 -5.96 4.44 2.79
CA LEU A 186 -4.51 4.67 2.79
C LEU A 186 -4.16 6.09 3.27
N VAL A 187 -4.87 7.12 2.80
CA VAL A 187 -4.63 8.51 3.24
C VAL A 187 -4.90 8.68 4.73
N VAL A 188 -6.01 8.14 5.24
CA VAL A 188 -6.37 8.21 6.66
C VAL A 188 -5.31 7.50 7.51
N LEU A 189 -4.87 6.31 7.09
CA LEU A 189 -3.82 5.55 7.77
C LEU A 189 -2.47 6.27 7.78
N GLY A 190 -2.12 6.96 6.69
CA GLY A 190 -0.93 7.79 6.66
C GLY A 190 -1.03 9.01 7.58
N ALA A 191 -2.19 9.65 7.64
CA ALA A 191 -2.44 10.77 8.54
C ALA A 191 -2.42 10.34 10.02
N THR A 192 -2.96 9.17 10.37
CA THR A 192 -2.89 8.63 11.74
C THR A 192 -1.46 8.31 12.15
N ALA A 193 -0.64 7.75 11.24
CA ALA A 193 0.79 7.52 11.50
C ALA A 193 1.55 8.83 11.79
N ILE A 194 1.31 9.89 10.99
CA ILE A 194 1.97 11.19 11.18
C ILE A 194 1.52 11.87 12.49
N THR A 195 0.22 11.85 12.78
CA THR A 195 -0.34 12.47 14.00
C THR A 195 0.14 11.74 15.25
N PHE A 196 0.21 10.41 15.23
CA PHE A 196 0.76 9.62 16.33
C PHE A 196 2.23 9.96 16.61
N GLN A 197 3.06 10.15 15.56
CA GLN A 197 4.45 10.58 15.73
C GLN A 197 4.56 11.95 16.39
N LYS A 198 3.74 12.93 15.97
CA LYS A 198 3.76 14.28 16.53
C LYS A 198 3.38 14.27 18.01
N LEU A 199 2.34 13.54 18.39
CA LEU A 199 1.90 13.40 19.77
C LEU A 199 2.99 12.75 20.63
N ALA A 200 3.60 11.67 20.16
CA ALA A 200 4.68 11.00 20.87
C ALA A 200 5.89 11.91 21.10
N SER A 201 6.27 12.73 20.09
CA SER A 201 7.37 13.68 20.21
C SER A 201 7.06 14.86 21.15
N GLN A 202 5.82 15.33 21.21
CA GLN A 202 5.40 16.40 22.14
C GLN A 202 5.41 15.95 23.60
N THR A 203 4.91 14.74 23.90
CA THR A 203 4.97 14.18 25.26
C THR A 203 6.40 14.09 25.77
N GLN A 204 7.35 13.74 24.90
CA GLN A 204 8.76 13.61 25.26
C GLN A 204 9.43 14.97 25.58
N LEU A 205 9.07 16.02 24.85
CA LEU A 205 9.57 17.38 25.11
C LEU A 205 9.05 17.91 26.45
N ALA A 206 7.75 17.77 26.73
CA ALA A 206 7.15 18.22 27.99
C ALA A 206 7.80 17.55 29.22
N THR A 207 8.05 16.24 29.18
CA THR A 207 8.76 15.55 30.27
C THR A 207 10.21 16.01 30.46
N THR A 208 10.87 16.49 29.39
CA THR A 208 12.26 16.95 29.49
C THR A 208 12.31 18.36 30.11
N GLU A 209 11.33 19.21 29.80
CA GLU A 209 11.18 20.54 30.41
C GLU A 209 10.81 20.46 31.90
N GLU A 210 9.93 19.55 32.30
CA GLU A 210 9.61 19.33 33.73
C GLU A 210 10.85 18.92 34.55
N VAL A 211 11.66 17.98 34.04
CA VAL A 211 12.89 17.54 34.71
C VAL A 211 13.96 18.65 34.74
N ALA A 212 13.98 19.55 33.75
CA ALA A 212 14.89 20.69 33.73
C ALA A 212 14.47 21.81 34.71
N HIS A 213 13.19 21.89 35.07
CA HIS A 213 12.67 22.87 36.03
C HIS A 213 12.73 22.39 37.50
N GLU A 214 12.86 21.08 37.75
CA GLU A 214 13.06 20.51 39.10
C GLU A 214 14.52 20.50 39.59
N ASN A 215 15.49 20.82 38.72
CA ASN A 215 16.93 20.90 39.05
C ASN A 215 17.42 22.34 39.12
#